data_AF-A0A954ILL2-F1
#
_entry.id   AF-A0A954ILL2-F1
#
_cell.length_a   1.000
_cell.length_b   1.000
_cell.length_c   1.000
_cell.angle_alpha   90.00
_cell.angle_beta   90.00
_cell.angle_gamma   90.00
#
_symmetry.space_group_name_H-M   'P 1'
#
loop_
_entity.id
_entity.type
_entity.pdbx_description
1 polymer ?
#
loop_
_entity_poly.entity_id
_entity_poly.type
_entity_poly.pdbx_seq_one_letter_code
_entity_poly.pdbx_strand_id
1 'polypeptide(L)'
;QALEPSGLSADLSLSTHSTDAERRRQLAMWLTAPQNPLTARVLVNRIWHYHFGRGIVDTPSDFGFSGGRPSHPELLDYLTRDFIDHGWDIKRLHRQILLSATYQQSSQVASPHAEDVDADNRLLWRSSPRQLEGEAVRDAILAVSGMLNPQIGGPSFRDVKINLATNHEFTEPTNELTQETCRRTIYRLWARSGNLPMLQSLDCPDPSVMVPLRPGTITPLQAMSMLNSDLTQKCSKQMAERLRRECPDDSEGQLRRAWLLALGRDITEKELEPARQLSRSAGLDAVCVVLFNSNEFLFVN
;
A
#
# COMPACT_ATOMS: atom_id res chain seq x y z
N GLN A 1 15.29 17.10 -25.92
CA GLN A 1 15.18 16.04 -26.95
C GLN A 1 14.52 14.85 -26.28
N ALA A 2 13.47 14.30 -26.89
CA ALA A 2 12.79 13.14 -26.35
C ALA A 2 13.77 11.96 -26.26
N LEU A 3 13.76 11.24 -25.14
CA LEU A 3 14.53 10.00 -24.99
C LEU A 3 13.81 8.89 -25.78
N GLU A 4 13.89 8.94 -27.11
CA GLU A 4 13.52 7.81 -27.94
C GLU A 4 14.52 6.68 -27.71
N PRO A 5 14.07 5.41 -27.65
CA PRO A 5 14.97 4.26 -27.52
C PRO A 5 15.78 4.11 -28.81
N SER A 6 16.84 4.91 -28.97
CA SER A 6 17.85 4.68 -30.00
C SER A 6 18.57 3.39 -29.61
N GLY A 7 18.24 2.32 -30.33
CA GLY A 7 18.54 0.93 -29.99
C GLY A 7 20.01 0.68 -29.73
N LEU A 8 20.36 0.52 -28.46
CA LEU A 8 21.54 -0.22 -28.06
C LEU A 8 21.53 -1.57 -28.79
N SER A 9 22.67 -1.92 -29.39
CA SER A 9 22.81 -3.18 -30.11
C SER A 9 22.38 -4.34 -29.24
N ALA A 10 21.59 -5.27 -29.78
CA ALA A 10 21.22 -6.51 -29.09
C ALA A 10 22.39 -7.50 -29.01
N ASP A 11 23.51 -7.22 -29.67
CA ASP A 11 24.73 -8.00 -29.57
C ASP A 11 25.53 -7.59 -28.32
N LEU A 12 25.53 -8.47 -27.31
CA LEU A 12 26.27 -8.31 -26.06
C LEU A 12 27.78 -8.66 -26.21
N SER A 13 28.24 -9.00 -27.42
CA SER A 13 29.62 -9.39 -27.72
C SER A 13 30.11 -10.57 -26.86
N LEU A 14 29.22 -11.53 -26.60
CA LEU A 14 29.48 -12.72 -25.81
C LEU A 14 29.91 -13.89 -26.70
N SER A 15 30.90 -14.65 -26.25
CA SER A 15 31.28 -15.92 -26.88
C SER A 15 30.28 -17.02 -26.50
N THR A 16 30.12 -18.02 -27.37
CA THR A 16 29.36 -19.25 -27.05
C THR A 16 29.94 -19.98 -25.82
N HIS A 17 31.23 -19.78 -25.52
CA HIS A 17 31.92 -20.34 -24.35
C HIS A 17 31.87 -19.46 -23.10
N SER A 18 31.25 -18.28 -23.14
CA SER A 18 31.14 -17.40 -21.97
C SER A 18 30.37 -18.10 -20.83
N THR A 19 30.87 -17.94 -19.61
CA THR A 19 30.22 -18.49 -18.41
C THR A 19 28.86 -17.86 -18.16
N ASP A 20 28.04 -18.53 -17.36
CA ASP A 20 26.74 -18.02 -16.92
C ASP A 20 26.84 -16.70 -16.16
N ALA A 21 27.92 -16.51 -15.38
CA ALA A 21 28.18 -15.29 -14.64
C ALA A 21 28.51 -14.12 -15.59
N GLU A 22 29.37 -14.34 -16.59
CA GLU A 22 29.68 -13.36 -17.63
C GLU A 22 28.42 -12.92 -18.40
N ARG A 23 27.59 -13.89 -18.80
CA ARG A 23 26.34 -13.61 -19.55
C ARG A 23 25.39 -12.74 -18.75
N ARG A 24 25.14 -13.08 -17.47
CA ARG A 24 24.29 -12.28 -16.58
C ARG A 24 24.86 -10.87 -16.35
N ARG A 25 26.18 -10.76 -16.17
CA ARG A 25 26.85 -9.47 -15.97
C ARG A 25 26.71 -8.57 -17.20
N GLN A 26 26.97 -9.09 -18.40
CA GLN A 26 26.84 -8.28 -19.62
C GLN A 26 25.41 -7.86 -19.90
N LEU A 27 24.44 -8.75 -19.68
CA LEU A 27 23.02 -8.39 -19.78
C LEU A 27 22.67 -7.27 -18.79
N ALA A 28 23.13 -7.35 -17.54
CA ALA A 28 22.90 -6.30 -16.55
C ALA A 28 23.52 -4.95 -16.99
N MET A 29 24.76 -4.96 -17.51
CA MET A 29 25.42 -3.76 -18.01
C MET A 29 24.69 -3.15 -19.22
N TRP A 30 24.14 -3.99 -20.10
CA TRP A 30 23.33 -3.53 -21.24
C TRP A 30 21.98 -2.96 -20.80
N LEU A 31 21.31 -3.58 -19.84
CA LEU A 31 20.02 -3.13 -19.31
C LEU A 31 20.12 -1.78 -18.59
N THR A 32 21.26 -1.50 -17.95
CA THR A 32 21.50 -0.26 -17.19
C THR A 32 22.40 0.74 -17.90
N ALA A 33 22.79 0.47 -19.16
CA ALA A 33 23.60 1.36 -19.95
C ALA A 33 22.89 2.74 -20.10
N PRO A 34 23.60 3.88 -19.99
CA PRO A 34 22.99 5.20 -20.10
C PRO A 34 22.24 5.44 -21.42
N GLN A 35 22.62 4.73 -22.49
CA GLN A 35 21.96 4.79 -23.79
C GLN A 35 20.67 3.97 -23.86
N ASN A 36 20.37 3.15 -22.83
CA ASN A 36 19.12 2.41 -22.68
C ASN A 36 18.27 3.07 -21.58
N PRO A 37 17.44 4.07 -21.91
CA PRO A 37 16.64 4.76 -20.90
C PRO A 37 15.50 3.89 -20.38
N LEU A 38 15.13 2.78 -21.04
CA LEU A 38 13.88 2.07 -20.75
C LEU A 38 13.81 1.58 -19.30
N THR A 39 14.88 0.96 -18.80
CA THR A 39 14.95 0.47 -17.40
C THR A 39 14.77 1.62 -16.41
N ALA A 40 15.44 2.76 -16.65
CA ALA A 40 15.32 3.95 -15.81
C ALA A 40 13.92 4.57 -15.90
N ARG A 41 13.32 4.67 -17.11
CA ARG A 41 11.95 5.18 -17.31
C ARG A 41 10.92 4.35 -16.55
N VAL A 42 11.02 3.03 -16.63
CA VAL A 42 10.13 2.10 -15.93
C VAL A 42 10.28 2.29 -14.42
N LEU A 43 11.51 2.36 -13.90
CA LEU A 43 11.76 2.54 -12.47
C LEU A 43 11.26 3.89 -11.95
N VAL A 44 11.54 4.99 -12.67
CA VAL A 44 11.04 6.33 -12.35
C VAL A 44 9.52 6.36 -12.32
N ASN A 45 8.87 5.81 -13.34
CA ASN A 45 7.42 5.75 -13.39
C ASN A 45 6.82 4.89 -12.26
N ARG A 46 7.49 3.80 -11.88
CA ARG A 46 7.05 2.95 -10.78
C ARG A 46 7.18 3.65 -9.44
N ILE A 47 8.27 4.37 -9.19
CA ILE A 47 8.44 5.20 -7.99
C ILE A 47 7.39 6.30 -7.95
N TRP A 48 7.16 6.99 -9.07
CA TRP A 48 6.09 7.99 -9.21
C TRP A 48 4.72 7.40 -8.87
N HIS A 49 4.38 6.27 -9.49
CA HIS A 49 3.14 5.53 -9.26
C HIS A 49 2.89 5.25 -7.78
N TYR A 50 3.90 4.83 -7.01
CA TYR A 50 3.71 4.56 -5.58
C TYR A 50 3.44 5.81 -4.73
N HIS A 51 3.86 7.00 -5.18
CA HIS A 51 3.53 8.26 -4.50
C HIS A 51 2.16 8.80 -4.88
N PHE A 52 1.80 8.72 -6.15
CA PHE A 52 0.58 9.34 -6.68
C PHE A 52 -0.58 8.36 -6.90
N GLY A 53 -0.38 7.06 -6.68
CA GLY A 53 -1.35 5.99 -6.99
C GLY A 53 -1.50 5.67 -8.48
N ARG A 54 -1.03 6.54 -9.37
CA ARG A 54 -1.02 6.35 -10.83
C ARG A 54 0.32 6.78 -11.39
N GLY A 55 0.88 5.99 -12.31
CA GLY A 55 2.10 6.35 -13.03
C GLY A 55 1.87 7.48 -14.02
N ILE A 56 2.95 8.16 -14.43
CA ILE A 56 2.93 9.07 -15.59
C ILE A 56 2.50 8.28 -16.84
N VAL A 57 3.03 7.06 -16.98
CA VAL A 57 2.48 5.99 -17.82
C VAL A 57 1.63 5.09 -16.92
N ASP A 58 0.36 4.90 -17.26
CA ASP A 58 -0.60 4.13 -16.45
C ASP A 58 -0.45 2.61 -16.58
N THR A 59 0.37 2.13 -17.52
CA THR A 59 0.77 0.73 -17.67
C THR A 59 2.19 0.51 -17.12
N PRO A 60 2.38 0.29 -15.80
CA PRO A 60 3.71 0.26 -15.18
C PRO A 60 4.64 -0.85 -15.68
N SER A 61 4.09 -1.91 -16.30
CA SER A 61 4.88 -3.02 -16.88
C SER A 61 4.87 -3.08 -18.40
N ASP A 62 4.20 -2.15 -19.08
CA ASP A 62 4.21 -2.07 -20.54
C ASP A 62 4.53 -0.64 -20.99
N PHE A 63 5.79 -0.46 -21.38
CA PHE A 63 6.34 0.77 -21.96
C PHE A 63 6.57 0.64 -23.47
N GLY A 64 6.12 -0.47 -24.07
CA GLY A 64 6.26 -0.76 -25.48
C GLY A 64 5.20 -0.04 -26.33
N PHE A 65 5.08 -0.46 -27.58
CA PHE A 65 4.13 0.09 -28.53
C PHE A 65 2.66 -0.04 -28.08
N SER A 66 2.36 -1.10 -27.31
CA SER A 66 1.03 -1.38 -26.75
C SER A 66 0.79 -0.71 -25.39
N GLY A 67 1.80 -0.04 -24.84
CA GLY A 67 1.72 0.64 -23.55
C GLY A 67 0.94 1.95 -23.60
N GLY A 68 0.48 2.39 -22.43
CA GLY A 68 -0.17 3.69 -22.26
C GLY A 68 0.79 4.84 -22.61
N ARG A 69 0.25 5.91 -23.18
CA ARG A 69 1.04 7.12 -23.44
C ARG A 69 1.28 7.88 -22.13
N PRO A 70 2.48 8.45 -21.92
CA PRO A 70 2.74 9.26 -20.74
C PRO A 70 1.82 10.49 -20.71
N SER A 71 1.23 10.81 -19.56
CA SER A 71 0.48 12.05 -19.35
C SER A 71 1.38 13.28 -19.49
N HIS A 72 2.63 13.17 -19.02
CA HIS A 72 3.63 14.23 -19.03
C HIS A 72 4.96 13.68 -19.59
N PRO A 73 5.11 13.56 -20.92
CA PRO A 73 6.30 12.96 -21.54
C PRO A 73 7.59 13.68 -21.16
N GLU A 74 7.59 15.01 -21.19
CA GLU A 74 8.78 15.82 -20.88
C GLU A 74 9.21 15.68 -19.42
N LEU A 75 8.25 15.56 -18.49
CA LEU A 75 8.52 15.31 -17.08
C LEU A 75 9.16 13.94 -16.87
N LEU A 76 8.62 12.89 -17.50
CA LEU A 76 9.19 11.55 -17.41
C LEU A 76 10.61 11.53 -17.98
N ASP A 77 10.84 12.18 -19.12
CA ASP A 77 12.17 12.28 -19.74
C ASP A 77 13.16 13.04 -18.84
N TYR A 78 12.71 14.14 -18.22
CA TYR A 78 13.51 14.91 -17.28
C TYR A 78 13.90 14.09 -16.04
N LEU A 79 12.93 13.45 -15.37
CA LEU A 79 13.20 12.63 -14.18
C LEU A 79 14.08 11.43 -14.52
N THR A 80 13.87 10.80 -15.68
CA THR A 80 14.70 9.68 -16.15
C THR A 80 16.15 10.11 -16.35
N ARG A 81 16.37 11.24 -17.03
CA ARG A 81 17.73 11.74 -17.26
C ARG A 81 18.41 12.13 -15.95
N ASP A 82 17.73 12.89 -15.07
CA ASP A 82 18.29 13.23 -13.74
C ASP A 82 18.65 11.97 -12.95
N PHE A 83 17.80 10.94 -12.99
CA PHE A 83 18.05 9.69 -12.29
C PHE A 83 19.29 8.94 -12.82
N ILE A 84 19.49 8.88 -14.14
CA ILE A 84 20.68 8.28 -14.76
C ILE A 84 21.93 9.11 -14.43
N ASP A 85 21.87 10.43 -14.63
CA ASP A 85 23.00 11.36 -14.45
C ASP A 85 23.53 11.38 -13.00
N HIS A 86 22.66 11.08 -12.02
CA HIS A 86 23.00 11.01 -10.61
C HIS A 86 23.22 9.57 -10.10
N GLY A 87 23.56 8.64 -10.99
CA GLY A 87 23.99 7.31 -10.60
C GLY A 87 22.89 6.45 -9.97
N TRP A 88 21.64 6.63 -10.43
CA TRP A 88 20.49 5.83 -10.02
C TRP A 88 20.13 5.97 -8.52
N ASP A 89 20.38 7.15 -7.94
CA ASP A 89 20.04 7.44 -6.54
C ASP A 89 18.52 7.53 -6.33
N ILE A 90 17.94 6.44 -5.84
CA ILE A 90 16.51 6.33 -5.52
C ILE A 90 16.09 7.35 -4.45
N LYS A 91 16.94 7.63 -3.44
CA LYS A 91 16.61 8.60 -2.38
C LYS A 91 16.54 10.02 -2.93
N ARG A 92 17.41 10.38 -3.87
CA ARG A 92 17.35 11.65 -4.57
C ARG A 92 16.03 11.81 -5.33
N LEU A 93 15.64 10.79 -6.11
CA LEU A 93 14.39 10.80 -6.86
C LEU A 93 13.18 10.94 -5.93
N HIS A 94 13.13 10.20 -4.82
CA HIS A 94 12.11 10.38 -3.79
C HIS A 94 12.08 11.82 -3.28
N ARG A 95 13.23 12.39 -2.89
CA ARG A 95 13.30 13.77 -2.39
C ARG A 95 12.77 14.77 -3.42
N GLN A 96 13.12 14.62 -4.70
CA GLN A 96 12.65 15.50 -5.76
C GLN A 96 11.14 15.45 -5.94
N ILE A 97 10.54 14.25 -5.88
CA ILE A 97 9.09 14.08 -5.95
C ILE A 97 8.40 14.69 -4.71
N LEU A 98 8.86 14.33 -3.51
CA LEU A 98 8.23 14.74 -2.25
C LEU A 98 8.35 16.26 -1.96
N LEU A 99 9.38 16.91 -2.52
CA LEU A 99 9.56 18.37 -2.43
C LEU A 99 8.91 19.14 -3.59
N SER A 100 8.27 18.46 -4.54
CA SER A 100 7.57 19.12 -5.64
C SER A 100 6.28 19.80 -5.16
N ALA A 101 5.93 20.91 -5.80
CA ALA A 101 4.65 21.57 -5.57
C ALA A 101 3.47 20.61 -5.83
N THR A 102 3.59 19.71 -6.82
CA THR A 102 2.57 18.71 -7.18
C THR A 102 2.31 17.71 -6.05
N TYR A 103 3.34 17.20 -5.38
CA TYR A 103 3.17 16.29 -4.25
C TYR A 103 2.58 16.98 -3.01
N GLN A 104 2.87 18.27 -2.84
CA GLN A 104 2.43 19.07 -1.69
C GLN A 104 1.05 19.73 -1.87
N GLN A 105 0.34 19.43 -2.96
CA GLN A 105 -1.00 19.96 -3.19
C GLN A 105 -2.00 19.45 -2.15
N SER A 106 -3.03 20.24 -1.89
CA SER A 106 -4.18 19.81 -1.08
C SER A 106 -5.07 18.85 -1.86
N SER A 107 -5.77 17.95 -1.16
CA SER A 107 -6.84 17.14 -1.73
C SER A 107 -8.17 17.90 -1.85
N GLN A 108 -8.27 19.09 -1.25
CA GLN A 108 -9.46 19.94 -1.37
C GLN A 108 -9.61 20.47 -2.80
N VAL A 109 -10.81 20.34 -3.35
CA VAL A 109 -11.14 20.84 -4.69
C VAL A 109 -11.18 22.36 -4.65
N ALA A 110 -10.11 22.99 -5.13
CA ALA A 110 -9.98 24.45 -5.17
C ALA A 110 -10.74 25.08 -6.35
N SER A 111 -10.94 24.34 -7.44
CA SER A 111 -11.62 24.81 -8.66
C SER A 111 -12.58 23.74 -9.17
N PRO A 112 -13.90 23.94 -9.07
CA PRO A 112 -14.90 23.02 -9.61
C PRO A 112 -14.71 22.78 -11.12
N HIS A 113 -14.23 23.79 -11.86
CA HIS A 113 -14.00 23.67 -13.30
C HIS A 113 -12.87 22.69 -13.66
N ALA A 114 -11.91 22.45 -12.75
CA ALA A 114 -10.84 21.49 -13.00
C ALA A 114 -11.38 20.05 -13.05
N GLU A 115 -12.40 19.74 -12.25
CA GLU A 115 -13.05 18.43 -12.24
C GLU A 115 -13.83 18.17 -13.54
N ASP A 116 -14.45 19.21 -14.12
CA ASP A 116 -15.12 19.09 -15.42
C ASP A 116 -14.14 18.80 -16.58
N VAL A 117 -12.89 19.25 -16.46
CA VAL A 117 -11.86 19.08 -17.49
C VAL A 117 -11.10 17.76 -17.32
N ASP A 118 -10.78 17.38 -16.09
CA ASP A 118 -9.98 16.20 -15.75
C ASP A 118 -10.47 15.55 -14.44
N ALA A 119 -11.64 14.90 -14.51
CA ALA A 119 -12.23 14.16 -13.41
C ALA A 119 -11.31 13.05 -12.85
N ASP A 120 -10.49 12.43 -13.72
CA ASP A 120 -9.54 11.37 -13.35
C ASP A 120 -8.32 11.90 -12.59
N ASN A 121 -8.15 13.22 -12.49
CA ASN A 121 -6.97 13.88 -11.94
C ASN A 121 -5.66 13.40 -12.61
N ARG A 122 -5.71 13.09 -13.92
CA ARG A 122 -4.55 12.62 -14.71
C ARG A 122 -3.48 13.71 -14.84
N LEU A 123 -3.89 14.98 -14.82
CA LEU A 123 -3.05 16.17 -14.88
C LEU A 123 -2.58 16.66 -13.51
N LEU A 124 -2.96 15.96 -12.42
CA LEU A 124 -2.48 16.19 -11.07
C LEU A 124 -2.73 17.63 -10.59
N TRP A 125 -3.99 18.05 -10.70
CA TRP A 125 -4.47 19.36 -10.27
C TRP A 125 -4.86 19.39 -8.78
N ARG A 126 -4.92 18.23 -8.13
CA ARG A 126 -5.05 18.07 -6.67
C ARG A 126 -4.31 16.83 -6.15
N SER A 127 -4.15 16.73 -4.83
CA SER A 127 -3.78 15.45 -4.20
C SER A 127 -4.97 14.47 -4.24
N SER A 128 -4.68 13.18 -4.45
CA SER A 128 -5.66 12.10 -4.44
C SER A 128 -5.48 11.27 -3.17
N PRO A 129 -6.51 11.14 -2.31
CA PRO A 129 -6.48 10.24 -1.17
C PRO A 129 -6.19 8.81 -1.63
N ARG A 130 -5.33 8.10 -0.90
CA ARG A 130 -4.95 6.72 -1.22
C ARG A 130 -5.43 5.78 -0.14
N GLN A 131 -6.13 4.74 -0.56
CA GLN A 131 -6.50 3.65 0.34
C GLN A 131 -5.24 2.91 0.78
N LEU A 132 -5.20 2.52 2.05
CA LEU A 132 -4.18 1.64 2.59
C LEU A 132 -4.30 0.25 1.95
N GLU A 133 -3.16 -0.34 1.62
CA GLU A 133 -3.08 -1.74 1.18
C GLU A 133 -3.58 -2.67 2.30
N GLY A 134 -4.19 -3.81 1.96
CA GLY A 134 -4.76 -4.73 2.94
C GLY A 134 -3.79 -5.16 4.05
N GLU A 135 -2.51 -5.35 3.72
CA GLU A 135 -1.45 -5.65 4.69
C GLU A 135 -1.22 -4.48 5.67
N ALA A 136 -1.27 -3.25 5.17
CA ALA A 136 -1.12 -2.04 5.98
C ALA A 136 -2.35 -1.80 6.87
N VAL A 137 -3.56 -2.07 6.37
CA VAL A 137 -4.80 -2.02 7.17
C VAL A 137 -4.71 -3.01 8.34
N ARG A 138 -4.30 -4.25 8.07
CA ARG A 138 -4.08 -5.26 9.11
C ARG A 138 -3.06 -4.77 10.16
N ASP A 139 -1.91 -4.28 9.71
CA ASP A 139 -0.85 -3.79 10.60
C ASP A 139 -1.30 -2.56 11.41
N ALA A 140 -2.10 -1.67 10.82
CA ALA A 140 -2.68 -0.51 11.50
C ALA A 140 -3.64 -0.95 12.62
N ILE A 141 -4.54 -1.90 12.36
CA ILE A 141 -5.45 -2.45 13.38
C ILE A 141 -4.66 -3.02 14.56
N LEU A 142 -3.60 -3.80 14.30
CA LEU A 142 -2.74 -4.34 15.33
C LEU A 142 -2.01 -3.23 16.11
N ALA A 143 -1.54 -2.19 15.43
CA ALA A 143 -0.82 -1.08 16.06
C ALA A 143 -1.72 -0.29 17.01
N VAL A 144 -2.91 0.11 16.56
CA VAL A 144 -3.82 0.95 17.35
C VAL A 144 -4.47 0.18 18.49
N SER A 145 -4.76 -1.12 18.31
CA SER A 145 -5.21 -2.00 19.39
C SER A 145 -4.13 -2.30 20.43
N GLY A 146 -2.86 -2.03 20.12
CA GLY A 146 -1.72 -2.33 21.00
C GLY A 146 -1.25 -3.79 20.93
N MET A 147 -1.69 -4.53 19.93
CA MET A 147 -1.33 -5.93 19.71
C MET A 147 -0.10 -6.12 18.83
N LEU A 148 0.30 -5.11 18.04
CA LEU A 148 1.41 -5.22 17.11
C LEU A 148 2.72 -5.58 17.82
N ASN A 149 3.30 -6.71 17.45
CA ASN A 149 4.66 -7.07 17.80
C ASN A 149 5.65 -6.36 16.84
N PRO A 150 6.50 -5.44 17.34
CA PRO A 150 7.40 -4.64 16.51
C PRO A 150 8.70 -5.37 16.11
N GLN A 151 8.87 -6.66 16.45
CA GLN A 151 10.10 -7.40 16.19
C GLN A 151 10.47 -7.43 14.69
N ILE A 152 11.66 -6.90 14.41
CA ILE A 152 12.27 -6.85 13.07
C ILE A 152 13.17 -8.09 12.86
N GLY A 153 13.12 -8.67 11.66
CA GLY A 153 13.93 -9.83 11.26
C GLY A 153 13.42 -11.17 11.81
N GLY A 154 14.19 -12.24 11.64
CA GLY A 154 13.81 -13.58 12.10
C GLY A 154 12.84 -14.31 11.15
N PRO A 155 12.40 -15.53 11.54
CA PRO A 155 11.56 -16.37 10.69
C PRO A 155 10.16 -15.78 10.49
N SER A 156 9.50 -16.21 9.41
CA SER A 156 8.10 -15.87 9.14
C SER A 156 7.15 -16.54 10.14
N PHE A 157 6.02 -15.91 10.46
CA PHE A 157 4.95 -16.54 11.21
C PHE A 157 3.93 -17.23 10.30
N ARG A 158 3.19 -18.20 10.84
CA ARG A 158 2.09 -18.90 10.15
C ARG A 158 0.79 -18.61 10.89
N ASP A 159 -0.19 -18.09 10.17
CA ASP A 159 -1.56 -17.88 10.63
C ASP A 159 -2.56 -18.77 9.89
N VAL A 160 -2.05 -19.82 9.25
CA VAL A 160 -2.82 -20.84 8.54
C VAL A 160 -2.36 -22.23 8.93
N LYS A 161 -3.30 -23.17 9.05
CA LYS A 161 -3.04 -24.61 9.10
C LYS A 161 -3.04 -25.15 7.69
N ILE A 162 -2.02 -25.93 7.35
CA ILE A 162 -1.91 -26.59 6.05
C ILE A 162 -2.38 -28.04 6.24
N ASN A 163 -3.49 -28.39 5.61
CA ASN A 163 -4.04 -29.73 5.65
C ASN A 163 -3.72 -30.44 4.33
N LEU A 164 -3.10 -31.61 4.43
CA LEU A 164 -2.75 -32.47 3.29
C LEU A 164 -3.73 -33.64 3.24
N ALA A 165 -4.80 -33.52 2.45
CA ALA A 165 -5.75 -34.60 2.23
C ALA A 165 -5.56 -35.18 0.83
N THR A 166 -4.88 -36.33 0.77
CA THR A 166 -4.73 -37.33 -0.33
C THR A 166 -4.49 -36.90 -1.78
N ASN A 167 -4.60 -35.62 -2.16
CA ASN A 167 -4.20 -34.97 -3.42
C ASN A 167 -4.53 -33.45 -3.45
N HIS A 168 -5.04 -32.87 -2.37
CA HIS A 168 -5.34 -31.44 -2.27
C HIS A 168 -4.72 -30.83 -1.00
N GLU A 169 -4.01 -29.71 -1.20
CA GLU A 169 -3.54 -28.84 -0.12
C GLU A 169 -4.56 -27.72 0.06
N PHE A 170 -5.19 -27.66 1.24
CA PHE A 170 -6.02 -26.52 1.62
C PHE A 170 -5.48 -25.87 2.88
N THR A 171 -5.67 -24.55 2.94
CA THR A 171 -5.21 -23.72 4.05
C THR A 171 -6.43 -23.21 4.81
N GLU A 172 -6.38 -23.32 6.13
CA GLU A 172 -7.41 -22.81 7.03
C GLU A 172 -6.81 -21.74 7.93
N PRO A 173 -7.41 -20.54 8.02
CA PRO A 173 -6.89 -19.51 8.90
C PRO A 173 -7.04 -19.93 10.37
N THR A 174 -5.99 -19.74 11.17
CA THR A 174 -6.04 -20.02 12.62
C THR A 174 -6.80 -18.96 13.40
N ASN A 175 -6.79 -17.72 12.90
CA ASN A 175 -7.38 -16.53 13.52
C ASN A 175 -6.90 -16.28 14.96
N GLU A 176 -5.76 -16.84 15.37
CA GLU A 176 -5.20 -16.67 16.71
C GLU A 176 -4.51 -15.30 16.84
N LEU A 177 -4.63 -14.67 18.02
CA LEU A 177 -3.85 -13.47 18.37
C LEU A 177 -2.76 -13.85 19.36
N THR A 178 -1.60 -14.21 18.82
CA THR A 178 -0.38 -14.54 19.56
C THR A 178 0.70 -13.50 19.27
N GLN A 179 1.75 -13.45 20.08
CA GLN A 179 2.90 -12.57 19.82
C GLN A 179 3.53 -12.82 18.43
N GLU A 180 3.48 -14.05 17.92
CA GLU A 180 4.00 -14.39 16.59
C GLU A 180 3.09 -13.93 15.47
N THR A 181 1.78 -14.17 15.59
CA THR A 181 0.78 -13.80 14.57
C THR A 181 0.50 -12.31 14.54
N CYS A 182 0.70 -11.59 15.64
CA CYS A 182 0.54 -10.14 15.70
C CYS A 182 1.77 -9.36 15.20
N ARG A 183 2.69 -9.99 14.48
CA ARG A 183 3.80 -9.29 13.80
C ARG A 183 3.31 -8.57 12.55
N ARG A 184 4.14 -7.63 12.07
CA ARG A 184 3.94 -6.95 10.78
C ARG A 184 3.70 -7.97 9.67
N THR A 185 2.74 -7.68 8.81
CA THR A 185 2.25 -8.60 7.77
C THR A 185 3.34 -8.96 6.75
N ILE A 186 4.40 -8.15 6.62
CA ILE A 186 5.58 -8.48 5.81
C ILE A 186 6.31 -9.77 6.27
N TYR A 187 6.19 -10.15 7.55
CA TYR A 187 6.78 -11.39 8.09
C TYR A 187 5.83 -12.59 7.99
N ARG A 188 4.66 -12.42 7.39
CA ARG A 188 3.68 -13.48 7.26
C ARG A 188 4.12 -14.48 6.18
N LEU A 189 3.90 -15.77 6.42
CA LEU A 189 4.08 -16.79 5.39
C LEU A 189 2.98 -16.68 4.31
N TRP A 190 3.40 -16.65 3.05
CA TRP A 190 2.50 -16.66 1.88
C TRP A 190 2.43 -18.06 1.28
N ALA A 191 1.32 -18.76 1.51
CA ALA A 191 0.99 -19.99 0.79
C ALA A 191 0.40 -19.63 -0.57
N ARG A 192 0.89 -20.25 -1.66
CA ARG A 192 0.40 -19.95 -3.03
C ARG A 192 -1.08 -20.27 -3.22
N SER A 193 -1.60 -21.29 -2.55
CA SER A 193 -3.03 -21.66 -2.49
C SER A 193 -3.72 -21.14 -1.21
N GLY A 194 -3.07 -20.18 -0.52
CA GLY A 194 -3.51 -19.62 0.74
C GLY A 194 -4.79 -18.80 0.63
N ASN A 195 -5.85 -19.14 1.35
CA ASN A 195 -7.02 -18.26 1.48
C ASN A 195 -6.85 -17.32 2.68
N LEU A 196 -7.06 -16.02 2.45
CA LEU A 196 -6.97 -14.98 3.46
C LEU A 196 -8.13 -14.01 3.31
N PRO A 197 -9.31 -14.35 3.85
CA PRO A 197 -10.55 -13.68 3.49
C PRO A 197 -10.51 -12.16 3.65
N MET A 198 -9.92 -11.66 4.75
CA MET A 198 -9.81 -10.22 4.99
C MET A 198 -8.83 -9.53 4.02
N LEU A 199 -7.64 -10.09 3.82
CA LEU A 199 -6.63 -9.50 2.93
C LEU A 199 -7.09 -9.56 1.47
N GLN A 200 -7.67 -10.68 1.04
CA GLN A 200 -8.25 -10.83 -0.30
C GLN A 200 -9.40 -9.85 -0.53
N SER A 201 -10.26 -9.64 0.47
CA SER A 201 -11.33 -8.63 0.36
C SER A 201 -10.75 -7.22 0.15
N LEU A 202 -9.63 -6.91 0.79
CA LEU A 202 -8.91 -5.63 0.69
C LEU A 202 -7.90 -5.60 -0.48
N ASP A 203 -8.21 -6.30 -1.57
CA ASP A 203 -7.44 -6.26 -2.83
C ASP A 203 -5.96 -6.69 -2.70
N CYS A 204 -5.62 -7.46 -1.67
CA CYS A 204 -4.27 -8.00 -1.53
C CYS A 204 -3.94 -8.91 -2.73
N PRO A 205 -2.78 -8.71 -3.39
CA PRO A 205 -2.36 -9.51 -4.53
C PRO A 205 -2.36 -11.01 -4.26
N ASP A 206 -2.82 -11.79 -5.24
CA ASP A 206 -2.67 -13.24 -5.22
C ASP A 206 -1.17 -13.60 -5.40
N PRO A 207 -0.57 -14.35 -4.46
CA PRO A 207 0.86 -14.70 -4.50
C PRO A 207 1.25 -15.64 -5.67
N SER A 208 0.28 -16.18 -6.41
CA SER A 208 0.50 -17.05 -7.56
C SER A 208 0.61 -16.30 -8.90
N VAL A 209 0.28 -15.01 -8.94
CA VAL A 209 0.27 -14.20 -10.17
C VAL A 209 1.11 -12.93 -10.05
N MET A 210 1.54 -12.39 -11.19
CA MET A 210 2.24 -11.11 -11.23
C MET A 210 1.22 -9.95 -11.19
N VAL A 211 1.41 -9.01 -10.26
CA VAL A 211 0.53 -7.85 -10.09
C VAL A 211 1.35 -6.57 -10.27
N PRO A 212 1.37 -5.98 -11.48
CA PRO A 212 2.19 -4.81 -11.77
C PRO A 212 1.62 -3.50 -11.20
N LEU A 213 0.28 -3.45 -11.05
CA LEU A 213 -0.52 -2.42 -10.44
C LEU A 213 -1.44 -3.10 -9.42
N ARG A 214 -1.39 -2.68 -8.16
CA ARG A 214 -2.31 -3.20 -7.14
C ARG A 214 -3.71 -2.64 -7.39
N PRO A 215 -4.75 -3.47 -7.42
CA PRO A 215 -6.12 -2.97 -7.51
C PRO A 215 -6.46 -2.17 -6.25
N GLY A 216 -7.26 -1.13 -6.41
CA GLY A 216 -7.84 -0.36 -5.32
C GLY A 216 -9.33 -0.20 -5.61
N THR A 217 -10.14 -1.07 -5.04
CA THR A 217 -11.60 -1.00 -5.17
C THR A 217 -12.20 -0.51 -3.87
N ILE A 218 -13.31 0.22 -3.97
CA ILE A 218 -14.11 0.64 -2.81
C ILE A 218 -15.43 -0.08 -2.93
N THR A 219 -15.60 -1.17 -2.18
CA THR A 219 -16.81 -2.00 -2.26
C THR A 219 -17.49 -2.13 -0.90
N PRO A 220 -18.83 -2.24 -0.87
CA PRO A 220 -19.54 -2.60 0.36
C PRO A 220 -19.06 -3.92 0.96
N LEU A 221 -18.57 -4.86 0.12
CA LEU A 221 -18.02 -6.13 0.58
C LEU A 221 -16.76 -5.93 1.43
N GLN A 222 -15.88 -4.99 1.09
CA GLN A 222 -14.72 -4.67 1.93
C GLN A 222 -15.13 -4.19 3.32
N ALA A 223 -16.06 -3.24 3.38
CA ALA A 223 -16.59 -2.72 4.64
C ALA A 223 -17.22 -3.86 5.47
N MET A 224 -18.04 -4.70 4.84
CA MET A 224 -18.67 -5.85 5.51
C MET A 224 -17.66 -6.91 5.96
N SER A 225 -16.66 -7.24 5.14
CA SER A 225 -15.57 -8.14 5.51
C SER A 225 -14.80 -7.61 6.71
N MET A 226 -14.51 -6.31 6.74
CA MET A 226 -13.85 -5.65 7.86
C MET A 226 -14.70 -5.68 9.13
N LEU A 227 -16.01 -5.41 9.05
CA LEU A 227 -16.94 -5.46 10.20
C LEU A 227 -17.01 -6.87 10.81
N ASN A 228 -16.97 -7.91 9.97
CA ASN A 228 -17.20 -9.30 10.40
C ASN A 228 -15.91 -10.11 10.59
N SER A 229 -14.74 -9.53 10.36
CA SER A 229 -13.49 -10.29 10.47
C SER A 229 -13.16 -10.61 11.93
N ASP A 230 -12.65 -11.82 12.16
CA ASP A 230 -12.16 -12.24 13.48
C ASP A 230 -11.05 -11.31 14.00
N LEU A 231 -10.19 -10.82 13.11
CA LEU A 231 -9.13 -9.88 13.47
C LEU A 231 -9.71 -8.58 14.03
N THR A 232 -10.63 -7.95 13.29
CA THR A 232 -11.29 -6.69 13.70
C THR A 232 -11.99 -6.87 15.04
N GLN A 233 -12.76 -7.94 15.20
CA GLN A 233 -13.55 -8.23 16.40
C GLN A 233 -12.68 -8.52 17.63
N LYS A 234 -11.54 -9.21 17.45
CA LYS A 234 -10.62 -9.45 18.57
C LYS A 234 -9.81 -8.20 18.90
N CYS A 235 -9.33 -7.48 17.90
CA CYS A 235 -8.55 -6.26 18.09
C CYS A 235 -9.39 -5.10 18.66
N SER A 236 -10.68 -5.03 18.35
CA SER A 236 -11.58 -4.01 18.91
C SER A 236 -11.74 -4.18 20.42
N LYS A 237 -11.84 -5.42 20.89
CA LYS A 237 -11.85 -5.75 22.33
C LYS A 237 -10.53 -5.39 23.00
N GLN A 238 -9.41 -5.74 22.38
CA GLN A 238 -8.08 -5.37 22.88
C GLN A 238 -7.86 -3.85 22.91
N MET A 239 -8.35 -3.14 21.90
CA MET A 239 -8.33 -1.67 21.90
C MET A 239 -9.20 -1.10 23.02
N ALA A 240 -10.41 -1.61 23.24
CA ALA A 240 -11.27 -1.17 24.34
C ALA A 240 -10.63 -1.42 25.71
N GLU A 241 -9.99 -2.56 25.93
CA GLU A 241 -9.22 -2.85 27.15
C GLU A 241 -8.03 -1.89 27.32
N ARG A 242 -7.31 -1.60 26.24
CA ARG A 242 -6.24 -0.59 26.22
C ARG A 242 -6.77 0.79 26.63
N LEU A 243 -7.89 1.24 26.05
CA LEU A 243 -8.50 2.53 26.36
C LEU A 243 -8.92 2.64 27.82
N ARG A 244 -9.54 1.59 28.39
CA ARG A 244 -9.91 1.56 29.82
C ARG A 244 -8.69 1.64 30.74
N ARG A 245 -7.54 1.06 30.35
CA ARG A 245 -6.29 1.16 31.10
C ARG A 245 -5.65 2.54 31.00
N GLU A 246 -5.65 3.14 29.81
CA GLU A 246 -5.04 4.46 29.57
C GLU A 246 -5.88 5.60 30.15
N CYS A 247 -7.21 5.46 30.19
CA CYS A 247 -8.15 6.44 30.76
C CYS A 247 -9.13 5.75 31.73
N PRO A 248 -8.70 5.40 32.97
CA PRO A 248 -9.57 4.78 33.97
C PRO A 248 -10.70 5.73 34.39
N ASP A 249 -11.92 5.20 34.51
CA ASP A 249 -13.13 5.92 34.96
C ASP A 249 -13.51 7.20 34.18
N ASP A 250 -12.83 7.49 33.06
CA ASP A 250 -13.11 8.62 32.19
C ASP A 250 -13.64 8.16 30.83
N SER A 251 -14.96 8.05 30.71
CA SER A 251 -15.61 7.61 29.47
C SER A 251 -15.37 8.57 28.30
N GLU A 252 -15.22 9.87 28.54
CA GLU A 252 -14.97 10.84 27.47
C GLU A 252 -13.50 10.79 27.05
N GLY A 253 -12.58 10.72 28.01
CA GLY A 253 -11.15 10.52 27.75
C GLY A 253 -10.88 9.25 26.95
N GLN A 254 -11.60 8.15 27.24
CA GLN A 254 -11.53 6.92 26.45
C GLN A 254 -11.92 7.14 24.97
N LEU A 255 -12.97 7.92 24.70
CA LEU A 255 -13.40 8.23 23.33
C LEU A 255 -12.41 9.17 22.63
N ARG A 256 -11.98 10.24 23.28
CA ARG A 256 -10.94 11.15 22.75
C ARG A 256 -9.67 10.39 22.41
N ARG A 257 -9.25 9.48 23.29
CA ARG A 257 -8.08 8.63 23.07
C ARG A 257 -8.26 7.65 21.91
N ALA A 258 -9.45 7.10 21.73
CA ALA A 258 -9.75 6.21 20.60
C ALA A 258 -9.57 6.93 19.25
N TRP A 259 -10.07 8.16 19.13
CA TRP A 259 -9.89 8.98 17.92
C TRP A 259 -8.42 9.34 17.68
N LEU A 260 -7.69 9.72 18.72
CA LEU A 260 -6.25 10.03 18.59
C LEU A 260 -5.44 8.82 18.13
N LEU A 261 -5.75 7.62 18.64
CA LEU A 261 -5.05 6.40 18.26
C LEU A 261 -5.41 5.95 16.85
N ALA A 262 -6.69 5.95 16.48
CA ALA A 262 -7.16 5.44 15.20
C ALA A 262 -6.98 6.45 14.05
N LEU A 263 -7.29 7.72 14.29
CA LEU A 263 -7.43 8.75 13.24
C LEU A 263 -6.37 9.85 13.34
N GLY A 264 -5.57 9.89 14.42
CA GLY A 264 -4.50 10.89 14.58
C GLY A 264 -4.96 12.32 14.88
N ARG A 265 -6.24 12.51 15.22
CA ARG A 265 -6.84 13.80 15.60
C ARG A 265 -7.79 13.65 16.80
N ASP A 266 -8.18 14.77 17.40
CA ASP A 266 -9.20 14.75 18.45
C ASP A 266 -10.61 14.50 17.88
N ILE A 267 -11.49 13.98 18.72
CA ILE A 267 -12.92 13.81 18.40
C ILE A 267 -13.59 15.17 18.36
N THR A 268 -14.45 15.39 17.37
CA THR A 268 -15.24 16.63 17.30
C THR A 268 -16.50 16.53 18.15
N GLU A 269 -17.06 17.67 18.57
CA GLU A 269 -18.32 17.71 19.33
C GLU A 269 -19.49 17.04 18.60
N LYS A 270 -19.49 17.05 17.25
CA LYS A 270 -20.50 16.38 16.43
C LYS A 270 -20.38 14.85 16.45
N GLU A 271 -19.17 14.32 16.66
CA GLU A 271 -18.90 12.88 16.73
C GLU A 271 -19.02 12.33 18.16
N LEU A 272 -18.81 13.19 19.16
CA LEU A 272 -18.75 12.79 20.57
C LEU A 272 -20.05 12.21 21.08
N GLU A 273 -21.19 12.87 20.85
CA GLU A 273 -22.49 12.37 21.32
C GLU A 273 -22.90 11.03 20.68
N PRO A 274 -22.82 10.85 19.34
CA PRO A 274 -23.03 9.54 18.72
C PRO A 274 -22.10 8.44 19.26
N ALA A 275 -20.82 8.74 19.45
CA ALA A 275 -19.84 7.79 19.99
C ALA A 275 -20.16 7.40 21.44
N ARG A 276 -20.58 8.38 22.26
CA ARG A 276 -21.03 8.17 23.64
C ARG A 276 -22.28 7.30 23.69
N GLN A 277 -23.26 7.56 22.83
CA GLN A 277 -24.46 6.75 22.73
C GLN A 277 -24.13 5.30 22.36
N LEU A 278 -23.31 5.09 21.33
CA LEU A 278 -22.88 3.76 20.89
C LEU A 278 -22.11 3.03 22.00
N SER A 279 -21.18 3.72 22.66
CA SER A 279 -20.41 3.15 23.76
C SER A 279 -21.29 2.69 24.92
N ARG A 280 -22.39 3.42 25.21
CA ARG A 280 -23.34 3.05 26.27
C ARG A 280 -24.24 1.88 25.86
N SER A 281 -24.68 1.83 24.61
CA SER A 281 -25.62 0.80 24.14
C SER A 281 -24.95 -0.52 23.78
N ALA A 282 -23.74 -0.46 23.20
CA ALA A 282 -23.07 -1.61 22.60
C ALA A 282 -21.63 -1.84 23.09
N GLY A 283 -21.11 -0.96 23.96
CA GLY A 283 -19.76 -1.07 24.49
C GLY A 283 -18.71 -0.29 23.67
N LEU A 284 -17.54 -0.09 24.29
CA LEU A 284 -16.43 0.64 23.71
C LEU A 284 -15.77 -0.12 22.55
N ASP A 285 -15.84 -1.45 22.55
CA ASP A 285 -15.39 -2.30 21.46
C ASP A 285 -16.21 -2.09 20.19
N ALA A 286 -17.52 -1.83 20.29
CA ALA A 286 -18.34 -1.46 19.13
C ALA A 286 -17.87 -0.13 18.50
N VAL A 287 -17.49 0.85 19.33
CA VAL A 287 -16.90 2.12 18.84
C VAL A 287 -15.58 1.84 18.11
N CYS A 288 -14.72 0.98 18.66
CA CYS A 288 -13.47 0.60 18.01
C CYS A 288 -13.68 -0.08 16.64
N VAL A 289 -14.69 -0.96 16.51
CA VAL A 289 -15.05 -1.56 15.21
C VAL A 289 -15.45 -0.51 14.19
N VAL A 290 -16.26 0.50 14.59
CA VAL A 290 -16.65 1.61 13.71
C VAL A 290 -15.44 2.41 13.26
N LEU A 291 -14.50 2.70 14.18
CA LEU A 291 -13.27 3.43 13.83
C LEU A 291 -12.43 2.65 12.80
N PHE A 292 -12.25 1.35 12.99
CA PHE A 292 -11.50 0.50 12.03
C PHE A 292 -12.14 0.42 10.64
N ASN A 293 -13.45 0.68 10.54
CA ASN A 293 -14.20 0.68 9.29
C ASN A 293 -14.42 2.08 8.69
N SER A 294 -13.92 3.12 9.35
CA SER A 294 -14.08 4.49 8.86
C SER A 294 -13.16 4.75 7.66
N ASN A 295 -13.61 5.58 6.72
CA ASN A 295 -12.78 6.01 5.60
C ASN A 295 -11.50 6.71 6.09
N GLU A 296 -11.57 7.48 7.17
CA GLU A 296 -10.40 8.17 7.72
C GLU A 296 -9.34 7.21 8.28
N PHE A 297 -9.74 6.01 8.71
CA PHE A 297 -8.79 4.96 9.10
C PHE A 297 -8.17 4.24 7.89
N LEU A 298 -8.94 4.08 6.80
CA LEU A 298 -8.54 3.31 5.63
C LEU A 298 -7.80 4.12 4.57
N PHE A 299 -7.88 5.46 4.60
CA PHE A 299 -7.30 6.33 3.59
C PHE A 299 -6.25 7.27 4.19
N VAL A 300 -5.14 7.44 3.48
CA VAL A 300 -4.09 8.41 3.79
C VAL A 300 -4.18 9.56 2.79
N ASN A 301 -4.13 10.80 3.30
CA ASN A 301 -4.04 12.04 2.52
C ASN A 301 -2.58 12.41 2.21
#